data_AF-A0A563DEE6-F1
#
_entry.id   AF-A0A563DEE6-F1
#
_cell.length_a   1.000
_cell.length_b   1.000
_cell.length_c   1.000
_cell.angle_alpha   90.00
_cell.angle_beta   90.00
_cell.angle_gamma   90.00
#
_symmetry.space_group_name_H-M   'P 1'
#
loop_
_entity.id
_entity.type
_entity.pdbx_description
1 polymer ?
#
loop_
_entity_poly.entity_id
_entity_poly.type
_entity_poly.pdbx_seq_one_letter_code
_entity_poly.pdbx_strand_id
1 'polypeptide(L)'
;MNLLHIAEGWYKSKIHADKESILLSKKRLKECIKCPHAVDKSFLKFINGKSVNEKTKACKLCGCPIVEKSLVNEEQCKIGKWKK
;
A
#
# COMPACT_ATOMS: atom_id res chain seq x y z
N MET A 1 -4.75 -13.42 -7.77
CA MET A 1 -4.55 -12.28 -6.84
C MET A 1 -4.48 -12.88 -5.45
N ASN A 2 -3.30 -13.00 -4.85
CA ASN A 2 -3.17 -13.68 -3.56
C ASN A 2 -3.62 -12.74 -2.44
N LEU A 3 -4.90 -12.86 -2.08
CA LEU A 3 -5.53 -12.12 -0.97
C LEU A 3 -4.78 -12.33 0.35
N LEU A 4 -4.17 -13.51 0.54
CA LEU A 4 -3.33 -13.83 1.70
C LEU A 4 -2.10 -12.91 1.80
N HIS A 5 -1.39 -12.66 0.70
CA HIS A 5 -0.23 -11.75 0.72
C HIS A 5 -0.62 -10.28 0.95
N ILE A 6 -1.83 -9.88 0.53
CA ILE A 6 -2.35 -8.53 0.80
C ILE A 6 -2.66 -8.39 2.29
N ALA A 7 -3.29 -9.41 2.90
CA ALA A 7 -3.57 -9.43 4.33
C ALA A 7 -2.28 -9.49 5.17
N GLU A 8 -1.31 -10.29 4.75
CA GLU A 8 -0.01 -10.42 5.42
C GLU A 8 0.82 -9.13 5.30
N GLY A 9 0.77 -8.47 4.14
CA GLY A 9 1.37 -7.14 3.94
C GLY A 9 0.75 -6.07 4.83
N TRP A 10 -0.58 -6.07 4.99
CA TRP A 10 -1.28 -5.18 5.92
C TRP A 10 -0.96 -5.47 7.40
N TYR A 11 -0.80 -6.75 7.76
CA TYR A 11 -0.43 -7.16 9.10
C TYR A 11 1.01 -6.75 9.45
N LYS A 12 1.98 -7.03 8.58
CA LYS A 12 3.39 -6.63 8.76
C LYS A 12 3.58 -5.10 8.74
N SER A 13 2.83 -4.37 7.91
CA SER A 13 2.83 -2.90 7.90
C SER A 13 2.39 -2.26 9.21
N LYS A 14 1.62 -2.97 10.06
CA LYS A 14 1.04 -2.41 11.30
C LYS A 14 1.88 -2.64 12.55
N ILE A 15 2.81 -3.60 12.57
CA ILE A 15 3.45 -4.02 13.83
C ILE A 15 4.69 -3.20 14.19
N HIS A 16 5.50 -2.74 13.24
CA HIS A 16 6.50 -1.67 13.38
C HIS A 16 7.18 -1.48 12.02
N ALA A 17 6.81 -0.46 11.24
CA ALA A 17 7.61 -0.11 10.07
C ALA A 17 8.90 0.55 10.57
N ASP A 18 10.04 -0.10 10.35
CA ASP A 18 11.35 0.47 10.65
C ASP A 18 11.61 1.74 9.79
N LYS A 19 12.58 2.55 10.21
CA LYS A 19 12.89 3.83 9.53
C LYS A 19 13.22 3.65 8.05
N GLU A 20 13.81 2.51 7.68
CA GLU A 20 14.18 2.21 6.29
C GLU A 20 12.94 1.92 5.45
N SER A 21 12.03 1.09 5.95
CA SER A 21 10.73 0.80 5.33
C SER A 21 9.90 2.08 5.11
N ILE A 22 9.92 3.02 6.07
CA ILE A 22 9.24 4.32 5.93
C ILE A 22 9.90 5.17 4.83
N LEU A 23 11.23 5.23 4.78
CA LEU A 23 11.95 6.00 3.78
C LEU A 23 11.73 5.43 2.38
N LEU A 24 11.77 4.10 2.25
CA LEU A 24 11.50 3.37 1.03
C LEU A 24 10.06 3.60 0.56
N SER A 25 9.09 3.52 1.47
CA SER A 25 7.69 3.81 1.20
C SER A 25 7.49 5.23 0.69
N LYS A 26 8.14 6.24 1.30
CA LYS A 26 8.10 7.64 0.82
C LYS A 26 8.61 7.78 -0.62
N LYS A 27 9.70 7.09 -0.98
CA LYS A 27 10.22 7.07 -2.37
C LYS A 27 9.21 6.45 -3.33
N ARG A 28 8.68 5.27 -2.99
CA ARG A 28 7.68 4.54 -3.80
C ARG A 28 6.37 5.32 -3.94
N LEU A 29 5.94 6.05 -2.90
CA LEU A 29 4.75 6.90 -2.91
C LEU A 29 4.86 8.05 -3.89
N LYS A 30 6.03 8.72 -3.97
CA LYS A 30 6.27 9.80 -4.95
C LYS A 30 6.04 9.33 -6.38
N GLU A 31 6.47 8.10 -6.69
CA GLU A 31 6.26 7.48 -8.01
C GLU A 31 4.79 7.09 -8.24
N CYS A 32 4.13 6.59 -7.21
CA CYS A 32 2.75 6.13 -7.33
C CYS A 32 1.74 7.28 -7.43
N ILE A 33 1.95 8.41 -6.73
CA ILE A 33 1.05 9.57 -6.77
C ILE A 33 1.00 10.19 -8.18
N LYS A 34 2.10 10.16 -8.92
CA LYS A 34 2.18 10.64 -10.31
C LYS A 34 1.72 9.60 -11.34
N CYS A 35 1.34 8.40 -10.90
CA CYS A 35 0.98 7.32 -11.81
C CYS A 35 -0.42 7.54 -12.38
N PRO A 36 -0.64 7.39 -13.70
CA PRO A 36 -1.98 7.51 -14.30
C PRO A 36 -2.96 6.43 -13.81
N HIS A 37 -2.45 5.38 -13.18
CA HIS A 37 -3.25 4.33 -12.56
C HIS A 37 -3.56 4.59 -11.08
N ALA A 38 -3.10 5.68 -10.49
CA ALA A 38 -3.47 6.05 -9.12
C ALA A 38 -4.85 6.71 -9.12
N VAL A 39 -5.81 6.04 -8.49
CA VAL A 39 -7.22 6.47 -8.43
C VAL A 39 -7.66 6.58 -6.98
N ASP A 40 -8.54 7.52 -6.68
CA ASP A 40 -9.12 7.63 -5.34
C ASP A 40 -10.12 6.50 -5.10
N LYS A 41 -10.00 5.83 -3.94
CA LYS A 41 -10.86 4.72 -3.56
C LYS A 41 -11.06 4.68 -2.04
N SER A 42 -12.26 4.32 -1.61
CA SER A 42 -12.55 4.07 -0.21
C SER A 42 -12.19 2.63 0.16
N PHE A 43 -11.49 2.46 1.28
CA PHE A 43 -11.23 1.15 1.87
C PHE A 43 -11.83 1.09 3.27
N LEU A 44 -12.48 -0.03 3.57
CA LEU A 44 -12.94 -0.33 4.91
C LEU A 44 -11.73 -0.81 5.73
N LYS A 45 -11.29 0.00 6.68
CA LYS A 45 -10.21 -0.32 7.60
C LYS A 45 -10.76 -0.61 8.99
N PHE A 46 -10.18 -1.61 9.66
CA PHE A 46 -10.42 -1.83 11.08
C PHE A 46 -9.33 -1.15 11.91
N ILE A 47 -9.73 -0.17 12.73
CA ILE A 47 -8.86 0.59 13.61
C ILE A 47 -9.48 0.56 15.01
N ASN A 48 -8.76 0.02 15.99
CA ASN A 48 -9.19 -0.08 17.39
C ASN A 48 -10.60 -0.67 17.56
N GLY A 49 -10.89 -1.77 16.85
CA GLY A 49 -12.18 -2.45 16.90
C GLY A 49 -13.33 -1.75 16.16
N LYS A 50 -13.08 -0.59 15.54
CA LYS A 50 -14.08 0.14 14.75
C LYS A 50 -13.78 0.02 13.26
N SER A 51 -14.81 -0.17 12.45
CA SER A 51 -14.72 -0.09 10.99
C SER A 51 -14.79 1.36 10.55
N VAL A 52 -13.74 1.84 9.90
CA VAL A 52 -13.63 3.20 9.36
C VAL A 52 -13.50 3.11 7.84
N ASN A 53 -14.34 3.83 7.11
CA ASN A 53 -14.16 4.01 5.67
C ASN A 53 -13.14 5.12 5.43
N GLU A 54 -11.94 4.75 5.01
CA GLU A 54 -10.88 5.69 4.69
C GLU A 54 -10.80 5.89 3.19
N LYS A 55 -10.89 7.15 2.75
CA LYS A 55 -10.62 7.53 1.36
C LYS A 55 -9.11 7.70 1.18
N THR A 56 -8.51 6.90 0.31
CA THR A 56 -7.08 6.97 -0.01
C THR A 56 -6.84 6.68 -1.48
N LYS A 57 -5.60 6.84 -1.96
CA LYS A 57 -5.24 6.48 -3.33
C LYS A 57 -4.97 4.99 -3.44
N ALA A 58 -5.56 4.36 -4.44
CA ALA A 58 -5.38 2.98 -4.83
C ALA A 58 -4.72 2.87 -6.21
N CYS A 59 -4.02 1.78 -6.45
CA CYS A 59 -3.54 1.45 -7.79
C CYS A 59 -4.63 0.70 -8.56
N LYS A 60 -5.12 1.25 -9.68
CA LYS A 60 -6.18 0.68 -10.52
C LYS A 60 -5.83 -0.73 -11.04
N LEU A 61 -4.55 -1.00 -11.29
CA LEU A 61 -4.08 -2.29 -11.82
C LEU A 61 -4.02 -3.40 -10.78
N CYS A 62 -3.80 -3.03 -9.52
CA CYS A 62 -3.57 -3.98 -8.44
C CYS A 62 -4.69 -3.99 -7.39
N GLY A 63 -5.53 -2.95 -7.37
CA GLY A 63 -6.61 -2.78 -6.40
C GLY A 63 -6.16 -2.36 -5.00
N CYS A 64 -4.85 -2.43 -4.72
CA CYS A 64 -4.31 -2.17 -3.40
C CYS A 64 -4.23 -0.67 -3.09
N PRO A 65 -4.45 -0.29 -1.81
CA PRO A 65 -4.04 1.00 -1.30
C PRO A 65 -2.55 1.24 -1.53
N ILE A 66 -2.19 2.41 -2.06
CA ILE A 66 -0.79 2.69 -2.45
C ILE A 66 0.12 2.80 -1.23
N VAL A 67 -0.36 3.40 -0.14
CA VAL A 67 0.41 3.66 1.09
C VAL A 67 0.82 2.35 1.78
N GLU A 68 -0.13 1.44 1.95
CA GLU A 68 0.08 0.15 2.58
C GLU A 68 0.97 -0.71 1.68
N LYS A 69 0.72 -0.68 0.37
CA LYS A 69 1.52 -1.44 -0.59
C LYS A 69 2.98 -0.98 -0.60
N SER A 70 3.24 0.33 -0.51
CA SER A 70 4.60 0.86 -0.56
C SER A 70 5.41 0.57 0.70
N LEU A 71 4.75 0.30 1.83
CA LEU A 71 5.38 -0.10 3.10
C LEU A 71 5.83 -1.57 3.14
N VAL A 72 5.36 -2.41 2.21
CA VAL A 72 5.76 -3.83 2.19
C VAL A 72 7.08 -3.95 1.42
N ASN A 73 8.16 -4.31 2.12
CA ASN A 73 9.49 -4.43 1.50
C ASN A 73 9.49 -5.46 0.38
N GLU A 74 8.82 -6.60 0.57
CA GLU A 74 8.81 -7.72 -0.36
C GLU A 74 7.91 -7.53 -1.59
N GLU A 75 7.19 -6.42 -1.64
CA GLU A 75 6.25 -6.15 -2.70
C GLU A 75 6.92 -5.39 -3.85
N GLN A 76 6.25 -5.35 -5.00
CA GLN A 76 6.78 -4.67 -6.19
C GLN A 76 5.68 -4.03 -7.03
N CYS A 77 6.07 -3.12 -7.91
CA CYS A 77 5.18 -2.58 -8.90
C CYS A 77 5.00 -3.58 -10.06
N LYS A 78 3.76 -4.00 -10.34
CA LYS A 78 3.46 -4.92 -11.48
C LYS A 78 3.84 -4.35 -12.86
N ILE A 79 3.99 -3.03 -12.96
CA ILE A 79 4.41 -2.32 -14.19
C ILE A 79 5.85 -1.78 -14.08
N GLY A 80 6.63 -2.25 -13.10
CA GLY A 80 8.07 -2.00 -13.03
C GLY A 80 8.51 -0.62 -12.52
N LYS A 81 7.61 0.25 -12.04
CA LYS A 81 7.99 1.59 -11.53
C LYS A 81 8.90 1.58 -10.30
N TRP A 82 8.87 0.50 -9.53
CA TRP A 82 9.72 0.29 -8.36
C TRP A 82 9.83 -1.21 -8.08
N LYS A 83 10.94 -1.61 -7.47
CA LYS A 83 11.32 -3.00 -7.17
C LYS A 83 11.33 -3.26 -5.66
N LYS A 84 11.40 -4.55 -5.29
CA LYS A 84 11.64 -5.04 -3.92
C LYS A 84 12.88 -4.34 -3.36
#